data_AF-A0A2V6UTE4-F1
#
_entry.id   AF-A0A2V6UTE4-F1
#
_cell.length_a   1.000
_cell.length_b   1.000
_cell.length_c   1.000
_cell.angle_alpha   90.00
_cell.angle_beta   90.00
_cell.angle_gamma   90.00
#
_symmetry.space_group_name_H-M   'P 1'
#
loop_
_entity.id
_entity.type
_entity.pdbx_description
1 polymer ?
#
loop_
_entity_poly.entity_id
_entity_poly.type
_entity_poly.pdbx_seq_one_letter_code
_entity_poly.pdbx_strand_id
1 'polypeptide(L)'
;MAEVVQVELRQGQKFFRGASAHEISAYFDLIGSVLQEGVEAGVFRRDLPVKVATKMLFGAMDQVTTSWVLGKRGYRLADAAEPVANIFLKGVTRDGI
;
A
#
# COMPACT_ATOMS: atom_id res chain seq x y z
N MET A 1 -13.88 -11.69 14.93
CA MET A 1 -12.66 -10.85 14.78
C MET A 1 -12.53 -10.25 13.39
N ALA A 2 -12.76 -11.01 12.31
CA ALA A 2 -12.75 -10.47 10.93
C ALA A 2 -13.75 -9.33 10.69
N GLU A 3 -14.94 -9.41 11.29
CA GLU A 3 -16.00 -8.40 11.11
C GLU A 3 -15.65 -7.05 11.75
N VAL A 4 -14.99 -7.04 12.91
CA VAL A 4 -14.57 -5.79 13.60
C VAL A 4 -13.40 -5.13 12.86
N VAL A 5 -12.44 -5.93 12.37
CA VAL A 5 -11.36 -5.43 11.49
C VAL A 5 -11.92 -4.87 10.19
N GLN A 6 -12.93 -5.53 9.60
CA GLN A 6 -13.63 -5.00 8.43
C GLN A 6 -14.33 -3.67 8.72
N VAL A 7 -14.94 -3.50 9.91
CA VAL A 7 -15.59 -2.25 10.29
C VAL A 7 -14.56 -1.12 10.45
N GLU A 8 -13.39 -1.36 11.07
CA GLU A 8 -12.33 -0.35 11.16
C GLU A 8 -11.76 0.02 9.78
N LEU A 9 -11.52 -0.97 8.90
CA LEU A 9 -11.13 -0.73 7.50
C LEU A 9 -12.20 0.08 6.74
N ARG A 10 -13.48 -0.21 6.98
CA ARG A 10 -14.61 0.48 6.35
C ARG A 10 -14.81 1.90 6.88
N GLN A 11 -14.43 2.18 8.12
CA GLN A 11 -14.40 3.56 8.64
C GLN A 11 -13.21 4.35 8.04
N GLY A 12 -12.07 3.70 7.80
CA GLY A 12 -10.99 4.26 6.95
C GLY A 12 -11.48 4.60 5.54
N GLN A 13 -12.29 3.73 4.92
CA GLN A 13 -12.91 4.01 3.62
C GLN A 13 -13.91 5.19 3.64
N LYS A 14 -14.48 5.56 4.80
CA LYS A 14 -15.31 6.78 4.89
C LYS A 14 -14.49 8.07 4.87
N PHE A 15 -13.17 8.00 5.11
CA PHE A 15 -12.25 9.13 4.95
C PHE A 15 -11.87 9.38 3.48
N PHE A 16 -12.08 8.40 2.59
CA PHE A 16 -11.91 8.53 1.12
C PHE A 16 -13.01 9.33 0.42
N ARG A 17 -13.90 10.03 1.14
CA ARG A 17 -15.01 10.79 0.55
C ARG A 17 -14.61 11.97 -0.35
N GLY A 18 -13.32 12.28 -0.48
CA GLY A 18 -12.82 13.34 -1.37
C GLY A 18 -12.18 12.85 -2.68
N ALA A 19 -11.63 11.64 -2.71
CA ALA A 19 -11.04 11.07 -3.93
C ALA A 19 -12.15 10.36 -4.71
N SER A 20 -12.38 10.80 -5.94
CA SER A 20 -13.29 10.10 -6.85
C SER A 20 -12.84 8.64 -7.00
N ALA A 21 -13.78 7.71 -7.16
CA ALA A 21 -13.46 6.30 -7.43
C ALA A 21 -12.50 6.14 -8.64
N HIS A 22 -12.52 7.13 -9.54
CA HIS A 22 -11.61 7.24 -10.67
C HIS A 22 -10.15 7.49 -10.25
N GLU A 23 -9.88 8.39 -9.31
CA GLU A 23 -8.52 8.66 -8.83
C GLU A 23 -7.93 7.42 -8.13
N ILE A 24 -8.74 6.74 -7.33
CA ILE A 24 -8.33 5.49 -6.68
C ILE A 24 -7.99 4.43 -7.74
N SER A 25 -8.83 4.28 -8.78
CA SER A 25 -8.55 3.35 -9.89
C SER A 25 -7.24 3.68 -10.58
N ALA A 26 -6.98 4.96 -10.88
CA ALA A 26 -5.73 5.39 -11.51
C ALA A 26 -4.50 5.04 -10.67
N TYR A 27 -4.58 5.12 -9.33
CA TYR A 27 -3.50 4.65 -8.45
C TYR A 27 -3.29 3.13 -8.52
N PHE A 28 -4.37 2.34 -8.54
CA PHE A 28 -4.26 0.90 -8.70
C PHE A 28 -3.64 0.52 -10.04
N ASP A 29 -4.05 1.20 -11.11
CA ASP A 29 -3.53 0.97 -12.46
C ASP A 29 -2.04 1.33 -12.55
N LEU A 30 -1.63 2.48 -11.99
CA LEU A 30 -0.23 2.91 -11.95
C LEU A 30 0.66 1.95 -11.15
N ILE A 31 0.26 1.59 -9.93
CA ILE A 31 1.05 0.66 -9.11
C ILE A 31 1.10 -0.71 -9.81
N GLY A 32 -0.02 -1.15 -10.38
CA GLY A 32 -0.11 -2.39 -11.14
C GLY A 32 0.83 -2.42 -12.34
N SER A 33 0.91 -1.34 -13.11
CA SER A 33 1.80 -1.27 -14.29
C SER A 33 3.27 -1.35 -13.88
N VAL A 34 3.70 -0.61 -12.85
CA VAL A 34 5.09 -0.66 -12.36
C VAL A 34 5.48 -2.05 -11.88
N LEU A 35 4.59 -2.75 -11.16
CA LEU A 35 4.83 -4.11 -10.72
C LEU A 35 4.89 -5.10 -11.89
N GLN A 36 4.01 -4.93 -12.89
CA GLN A 36 4.01 -5.75 -14.10
C GLN A 36 5.28 -5.54 -14.93
N GLU A 37 5.70 -4.29 -15.13
CA GLU A 37 6.96 -3.94 -15.80
C GLU A 37 8.17 -4.57 -15.09
N GLY A 38 8.20 -4.53 -13.75
CA GLY A 38 9.27 -5.16 -12.99
C GLY A 38 9.29 -6.69 -13.10
N VAL A 39 8.13 -7.34 -13.24
CA VAL A 39 8.03 -8.78 -13.52
C VAL A 39 8.55 -9.08 -14.94
N GLU A 40 8.18 -8.29 -15.94
CA GLU A 40 8.61 -8.44 -17.33
C GLU A 40 10.12 -8.20 -17.50
N ALA A 41 10.66 -7.22 -16.78
CA ALA A 41 12.09 -6.92 -16.74
C ALA A 41 12.91 -7.95 -15.92
N GLY A 42 12.26 -8.92 -15.26
CA GLY A 42 12.93 -9.90 -14.41
C GLY A 42 13.48 -9.34 -13.10
N VAL A 43 13.08 -8.13 -12.71
CA VAL A 43 13.44 -7.50 -11.42
C VAL A 43 12.60 -8.07 -10.29
N PHE A 44 11.34 -8.44 -10.55
CA PHE A 44 10.45 -9.11 -9.60
C PHE A 44 10.22 -10.57 -9.97
N ARG A 45 9.85 -11.38 -8.98
CA ARG A 45 9.56 -12.81 -9.15
C ARG A 45 8.45 -13.03 -10.19
N ARG A 46 8.64 -14.00 -11.10
CA ARG A 46 7.73 -14.27 -12.22
C ARG A 46 6.33 -14.71 -11.80
N ASP A 47 6.20 -15.26 -10.60
CA ASP A 47 4.97 -15.71 -9.99
C ASP A 47 4.39 -14.68 -9.01
N LEU A 48 4.83 -13.40 -9.08
CA LEU A 48 4.28 -12.32 -8.26
C LEU A 48 2.78 -12.15 -8.59
N PRO A 49 1.87 -12.32 -7.61
CA PRO A 49 0.47 -12.01 -7.81
C PRO A 49 0.26 -10.49 -7.85
N VAL A 50 0.49 -9.86 -9.01
CA VAL A 50 0.52 -8.39 -9.21
C VAL A 50 -0.68 -7.70 -8.56
N LYS A 51 -1.91 -8.18 -8.83
CA LYS A 51 -3.13 -7.59 -8.24
C LYS A 51 -3.15 -7.59 -6.71
N VAL A 52 -2.57 -8.61 -6.07
CA VAL A 52 -2.47 -8.69 -4.60
C VAL A 52 -1.40 -7.72 -4.10
N ALA A 53 -0.23 -7.72 -4.75
CA ALA A 53 0.87 -6.82 -4.43
C ALA A 53 0.47 -5.33 -4.55
N THR A 54 -0.26 -4.96 -5.60
CA THR A 54 -0.84 -3.61 -5.77
C THR A 54 -1.72 -3.22 -4.58
N LYS A 55 -2.63 -4.10 -4.17
CA LYS A 55 -3.52 -3.86 -3.02
C LYS A 55 -2.77 -3.75 -1.70
N MET A 56 -1.74 -4.58 -1.51
CA MET A 56 -0.90 -4.54 -0.32
C MET A 56 -0.15 -3.21 -0.22
N LEU A 57 0.49 -2.76 -1.32
CA LEU A 57 1.22 -1.50 -1.32
C LEU A 57 0.30 -0.30 -1.09
N PHE A 58 -0.83 -0.26 -1.81
CA PHE A 58 -1.84 0.80 -1.61
C PHE A 58 -2.35 0.83 -0.17
N GLY A 59 -2.73 -0.32 0.39
CA GLY A 59 -3.22 -0.40 1.77
C GLY A 59 -2.17 0.01 2.81
N ALA A 60 -0.90 -0.31 2.60
CA ALA A 60 0.19 0.12 3.48
C ALA A 60 0.35 1.66 3.45
N MET A 61 0.38 2.26 2.26
CA MET A 61 0.48 3.72 2.11
C MET A 61 -0.73 4.44 2.71
N ASP A 62 -1.93 3.91 2.49
CA ASP A 62 -3.18 4.44 3.03
C ASP A 62 -3.18 4.40 4.56
N GLN A 63 -2.79 3.28 5.17
CA GLN A 63 -2.74 3.14 6.62
C GLN A 63 -1.67 4.02 7.28
N VAL A 64 -0.48 4.14 6.66
CA VAL A 64 0.57 5.04 7.15
C VAL A 64 0.09 6.49 7.10
N THR A 65 -0.52 6.90 5.99
CA THR A 65 -1.07 8.25 5.82
C THR A 65 -2.20 8.54 6.80
N THR A 66 -3.16 7.62 6.93
CA THR A 66 -4.28 7.73 7.88
C THR A 66 -3.78 7.85 9.32
N SER A 67 -2.84 6.99 9.73
CA SER A 67 -2.23 7.04 11.06
C SER A 67 -1.50 8.37 11.33
N TRP A 68 -0.80 8.90 10.32
CA TRP A 68 -0.13 10.19 10.42
C TRP A 68 -1.11 11.36 10.55
N VAL A 69 -2.19 11.36 9.75
CA VAL A 69 -3.23 12.41 9.76
C VAL A 69 -3.98 12.43 11.10
N LEU A 70 -4.34 11.25 11.62
CA LEU A 70 -5.07 11.10 12.89
C LEU A 70 -4.19 11.30 14.12
N GLY A 71 -2.88 11.08 14.00
CA GLY A 71 -1.90 11.36 15.04
C GLY A 71 -1.56 12.86 15.18
N LYS A 72 -0.62 13.18 16.07
CA LYS A 72 -0.10 14.55 16.26
C LYS A 72 0.86 15.01 15.16
N ARG A 73 0.93 14.31 14.01
CA ARG A 73 1.87 14.57 12.91
C ARG A 73 3.32 14.72 13.38
N GLY A 74 3.74 13.85 14.31
CA GLY A 74 5.02 13.94 15.03
C GLY A 74 6.28 13.64 14.20
N TYR A 75 6.14 13.39 12.91
CA TYR A 75 7.22 13.17 11.94
C TYR A 75 6.79 13.70 10.57
N ARG A 76 7.71 13.86 9.60
CA ARG A 76 7.30 14.22 8.23
C ARG A 76 6.79 12.96 7.54
N LEU A 77 5.60 12.97 6.95
CA LEU A 77 5.03 11.79 6.30
C LEU A 77 5.98 11.14 5.27
N ALA A 78 6.74 11.95 4.53
CA ALA A 78 7.73 11.49 3.55
C ALA A 78 8.81 10.58 4.16
N ASP A 79 9.11 10.71 5.45
CA ASP A 79 10.12 9.88 6.13
C ASP A 79 9.66 8.42 6.26
N ALA A 80 8.36 8.13 6.07
CA ALA A 80 7.83 6.77 6.05
C ALA A 80 7.96 6.08 4.67
N ALA A 81 8.27 6.80 3.60
CA ALA A 81 8.31 6.24 2.25
C ALA A 81 9.36 5.12 2.11
N GLU A 82 10.58 5.36 2.60
CA GLU A 82 11.67 4.40 2.49
C GLU A 82 11.48 3.15 3.37
N PRO A 83 11.05 3.26 4.65
CA PRO A 83 10.65 2.09 5.44
C PRO A 83 9.55 1.26 4.78
N VAL A 84 8.50 1.89 4.23
CA VAL A 84 7.40 1.19 3.56
C VAL A 84 7.89 0.44 2.34
N ALA A 85 8.69 1.09 1.48
CA ALA A 85 9.24 0.47 0.28
C ALA A 85 10.18 -0.69 0.62
N ASN A 86 11.03 -0.53 1.64
CA ASN A 86 11.95 -1.58 2.07
C ASN A 86 11.20 -2.81 2.58
N ILE A 87 10.22 -2.63 3.48
CA ILE A 87 9.40 -3.74 3.99
C ILE A 87 8.60 -4.40 2.86
N PHE A 88 8.05 -3.62 1.94
CA PHE A 88 7.28 -4.16 0.82
C PHE A 88 8.14 -5.01 -0.12
N LEU A 89 9.35 -4.55 -0.44
CA LEU A 89 10.23 -5.21 -1.40
C LEU A 89 11.07 -6.33 -0.79
N LYS A 90 11.47 -6.20 0.47
CA LYS A 90 12.41 -7.13 1.15
C LYS A 90 11.77 -7.96 2.25
N GLY A 91 10.52 -7.66 2.63
CA GLY A 91 9.87 -8.27 3.78
C GLY A 91 10.45 -7.77 5.10
N VAL A 92 10.12 -8.48 6.19
CA VAL A 92 10.55 -8.13 7.56
C VAL A 92 11.59 -9.08 8.13
N THR A 93 11.89 -10.17 7.42
CA THR A 93 12.92 -11.14 7.83
C THR A 93 14.29 -10.67 7.35
N ARG A 94 15.34 -11.10 8.06
CA ARG A 94 16.72 -10.74 7.71
C ARG A 94 17.15 -11.30 6.34
N ASP A 95 16.65 -12.48 6.00
CA ASP A 95 17.13 -13.29 4.88
C ASP A 95 16.07 -13.58 3.80
N GLY A 96 14.88 -12.93 3.88
CA GLY A 96 13.72 -13.27 3.04
C GLY A 96 13.07 -14.60 3.46
N ILE A 97 11.86 -14.91 2.96
CA ILE A 97 11.29 -16.26 2.97
C ILE A 97 11.42 -16.81 1.55
#